data_AF-A0A5E7UYP9-F1
#
_entry.id   AF-A0A5E7UYP9-F1
#
_cell.length_a   1.000
_cell.length_b   1.000
_cell.length_c   1.000
_cell.angle_alpha   90.00
_cell.angle_beta   90.00
_cell.angle_gamma   90.00
#
_symmetry.space_group_name_H-M   'P 1'
#
loop_
_entity.id
_entity.type
_entity.pdbx_description
1 polymer ?
#
loop_
_entity_poly.entity_id
_entity_poly.type
_entity_poly.pdbx_seq_one_letter_code
_entity_poly.pdbx_strand_id
1 'polypeptide(L)' 'MMTNLPSDVLNAMSQDDKLIDLNTERAKRVHDLNEKRLNEVRQAFEQAMPLGKAKKKPKNKPKKR' A
#
# COMPACT_ATOMS: atom_id res chain seq x y z
N MET A 1 -18.30 47.86 -18.55
CA MET A 1 -16.87 47.57 -18.33
C MET A 1 -16.70 46.06 -18.34
N MET A 2 -16.33 45.43 -19.46
CA MET A 2 -15.99 44.00 -19.48
C MET A 2 -14.61 43.83 -18.84
N THR A 3 -14.54 43.18 -17.68
CA THR A 3 -13.29 42.84 -17.02
C THR A 3 -12.68 41.63 -17.71
N ASN A 4 -11.65 41.84 -18.52
CA ASN A 4 -10.87 40.76 -19.11
C ASN A 4 -10.04 40.10 -18.01
N LEU A 5 -10.40 38.86 -17.63
CA LEU A 5 -9.56 38.04 -16.77
C LEU A 5 -8.24 37.73 -17.51
N PRO A 6 -7.07 37.91 -16.87
CA PRO A 6 -5.80 37.54 -17.47
C PRO A 6 -5.75 36.02 -17.73
N SER A 7 -5.36 35.64 -18.94
CA SER A 7 -5.23 34.24 -19.40
C SER A 7 -4.35 33.37 -18.50
N ASP A 8 -3.40 33.99 -17.81
CA ASP A 8 -2.48 33.29 -16.90
C ASP A 8 -3.20 32.69 -15.68
N VAL A 9 -4.29 33.33 -15.23
CA VAL A 9 -5.11 32.82 -14.10
C VAL A 9 -5.94 31.61 -14.54
N LEU A 10 -6.45 31.60 -15.78
CA LEU A 10 -7.15 30.44 -16.34
C LEU A 10 -6.20 29.25 -16.55
N ASN A 11 -4.96 29.52 -16.96
CA ASN A 11 -3.95 28.49 -17.09
C ASN A 11 -3.53 27.91 -15.73
N ALA A 12 -3.37 28.75 -14.69
CA ALA A 12 -3.08 28.28 -13.34
C ALA A 12 -4.19 27.37 -12.77
N MET A 13 -5.47 27.75 -12.93
CA MET A 13 -6.59 26.90 -12.51
C MET A 13 -6.69 25.57 -13.29
N SER A 14 -6.13 25.50 -14.51
CA SER A 14 -6.04 24.26 -15.30
C SER A 14 -4.83 23.39 -14.94
N GLN A 15 -3.78 23.98 -14.35
CA GLN A 15 -2.60 23.23 -13.86
C GLN A 15 -2.92 22.46 -12.56
N ASP A 16 -3.94 22.91 -11.82
CA ASP A 16 -4.42 22.25 -10.61
C ASP A 16 -4.98 20.83 -10.89
N ASP A 17 -5.45 20.57 -12.12
CA ASP A 17 -5.91 19.25 -12.56
C ASP A 17 -4.78 18.21 -12.69
N LYS A 18 -3.52 18.65 -12.68
CA LYS A 18 -2.32 17.81 -12.69
C LYS A 18 -1.52 17.91 -11.40
N LEU A 19 -2.16 18.26 -10.29
CA LEU A 19 -1.51 18.21 -8.97
C LEU A 19 -1.31 16.75 -8.57
N ILE A 20 -0.05 16.31 -8.59
CA ILE A 20 0.35 15.01 -8.07
C ILE A 20 0.17 15.04 -6.55
N ASP A 21 -0.74 14.22 -6.01
CA ASP A 21 -0.88 14.08 -4.57
C ASP A 21 0.31 13.29 -4.00
N LEU A 22 1.34 14.03 -3.58
CA LEU A 22 2.54 13.48 -2.94
C LEU A 22 2.23 12.71 -1.65
N ASN A 23 1.07 12.93 -1.03
CA ASN A 23 0.66 12.18 0.16
C ASN A 23 0.25 10.76 -0.21
N THR A 24 -0.42 10.55 -1.35
CA THR A 24 -0.77 9.21 -1.83
C THR A 24 0.47 8.38 -2.12
N GLU A 25 1.48 8.98 -2.76
CA GLU A 25 2.75 8.32 -3.05
C GLU A 25 3.54 8.02 -1.79
N ARG A 26 3.57 8.95 -0.83
CA ARG A 26 4.15 8.72 0.50
C ARG A 26 3.45 7.57 1.22
N ALA A 27 2.12 7.52 1.18
CA ALA A 27 1.35 6.46 1.82
C ALA A 27 1.68 5.08 1.23
N LYS A 28 1.80 4.99 -0.10
CA LYS A 28 2.27 3.76 -0.77
C LYS A 28 3.67 3.36 -0.31
N ARG A 29 4.64 4.29 -0.30
CA ARG A 29 6.01 4.00 0.15
C ARG A 29 6.07 3.53 1.61
N VAL A 30 5.30 4.15 2.50
CA VAL A 30 5.23 3.74 3.92
C VAL A 30 4.64 2.33 4.05
N HIS A 31 3.61 2.03 3.28
CA HIS A 31 3.02 0.68 3.24
C HIS A 31 4.06 -0.37 2.84
N ASP A 32 4.74 -0.18 1.72
CA ASP A 32 5.75 -1.13 1.22
C ASP A 32 6.89 -1.34 2.21
N LEU A 33 7.36 -0.25 2.85
CA LEU A 33 8.37 -0.32 3.91
C LEU A 33 7.90 -1.12 5.12
N ASN A 34 6.65 -0.94 5.53
CA ASN A 34 6.08 -1.66 6.66
C ASN A 34 5.90 -3.14 6.34
N GLU A 35 5.42 -3.50 5.15
CA GLU A 35 5.32 -4.90 4.72
C GLU A 35 6.67 -5.60 4.68
N LYS A 36 7.70 -4.92 4.15
CA LYS A 36 9.07 -5.46 4.13
C LYS A 36 9.58 -5.73 5.54
N ARG A 37 9.47 -4.76 6.45
CA ARG A 37 9.88 -4.90 7.86
C ARG A 37 9.10 -6.01 8.58
N LEU A 38 7.81 -6.12 8.31
CA LEU A 38 6.97 -7.16 8.92
C LEU A 38 7.40 -8.56 8.49
N ASN A 39 7.73 -8.74 7.20
CA ASN A 39 8.23 -10.02 6.69
C ASN A 39 9.58 -10.40 7.28
N GLU A 40 10.49 -9.43 7.41
CA GLU A 40 11.78 -9.64 8.07
C GLU A 40 11.61 -10.04 9.54
N VAL A 41 10.74 -9.34 10.28
CA VAL A 41 10.43 -9.68 11.68
C VAL A 41 9.81 -11.07 11.79
N ARG A 42 8.89 -11.43 10.90
CA ARG A 42 8.28 -12.76 10.87
C ARG A 42 9.33 -13.84 10.60
N GLN A 43 10.19 -13.64 9.60
CA GLN A 43 11.26 -14.59 9.27
C GLN A 43 12.27 -14.72 10.41
N ALA A 44 12.72 -13.61 10.98
CA ALA A 44 13.64 -13.61 12.11
C ALA A 44 13.02 -14.30 13.33
N PHE A 45 11.72 -14.09 13.57
CA PHE A 45 10.98 -14.77 14.62
C PHE A 45 10.89 -16.28 14.38
N GLU A 46 10.54 -16.72 13.16
CA GLU A 46 10.52 -18.14 12.79
C GLU A 46 11.89 -18.82 12.93
N GLN A 47 12.97 -18.09 12.62
CA GLN A 47 14.35 -18.58 12.78
C GLN A 47 14.77 -18.65 14.24
N ALA A 48 14.50 -17.61 15.03
CA ALA A 48 14.87 -17.53 16.44
C ALA A 48 14.01 -18.43 17.32
N MET A 49 12.76 -18.65 16.94
CA MET A 49 11.83 -19.56 17.57
C MET A 49 11.32 -20.56 16.53
N PRO A 50 12.05 -21.65 16.28
CA PRO A 50 11.56 -22.76 15.48
C PRO A 50 10.44 -23.46 16.26
N LEU A 51 9.26 -22.84 16.27
CA LEU A 51 8.03 -23.42 16.78
C LEU A 51 7.79 -24.68 15.94
N GLY A 52 7.88 -25.86 16.58
CA GLY A 52 7.75 -27.15 15.90
C GLY A 52 6.59 -27.12 14.92
N LYS A 53 6.85 -27.49 13.65
CA LYS A 53 5.94 -27.27 12.52
C LYS A 53 4.51 -27.61 12.93
N ALA A 54 3.58 -26.66 12.76
CA ALA A 54 2.17 -26.92 12.98
C ALA A 54 1.81 -28.19 12.19
N LYS A 55 1.44 -29.26 12.91
CA LYS A 55 1.02 -30.53 12.29
C LYS A 55 -0.12 -30.19 11.34
N LYS A 56 0.17 -30.16 10.02
CA LYS A 56 -0.86 -29.95 9.01
C LYS A 56 -1.87 -31.08 9.20
N LYS A 57 -3.09 -30.74 9.66
CA LYS A 57 -4.18 -31.71 9.71
C LYS A 57 -4.36 -32.26 8.29
N PRO A 58 -4.39 -33.58 8.09
CA PRO A 58 -4.55 -34.13 6.76
C PRO A 58 -5.89 -33.67 6.18
N LYS A 59 -5.85 -32.85 5.13
CA LYS A 59 -6.99 -32.45 4.30
C LYS A 59 -7.43 -33.63 3.42
N ASN A 60 -7.78 -34.75 4.02
CA ASN A 60 -8.30 -35.89 3.26
C ASN A 60 -9.30 -36.70 4.07
N LYS A 61 -10.48 -36.11 4.30
CA LYS A 61 -11.71 -36.89 4.45
C LYS A 61 -12.76 -36.25 3.53
N PRO A 62 -13.17 -36.92 2.44
CA PRO A 62 -14.32 -36.48 1.65
C PRO A 62 -15.53 -36.39 2.58
N LYS A 63 -16.21 -35.25 2.62
CA LYS A 63 -17.48 -35.13 3.31
C LYS A 63 -18.49 -35.99 2.55
N LYS A 64 -18.95 -37.09 3.16
CA LYS A 64 -19.96 -37.98 2.59
C LYS A 64 -21.34 -37.47 3.02
N ARG A 65 -22.21 -37.29 2.03
CA ARG A 65 -23.61 -36.83 2.03
C ARG A 65 -23.81 -35.32 2.12
#